data_AF-G6YFE5-F1
#
_entry.id   AF-G6YFE5-F1
#
_cell.length_a   1.000
_cell.length_b   1.000
_cell.length_c   1.000
_cell.angle_alpha   90.00
_cell.angle_beta   90.00
_cell.angle_gamma   90.00
#
_symmetry.space_group_name_H-M   'P 1'
#
loop_
_entity.id
_entity.type
_entity.pdbx_description
1 polymer ?
#
loop_
_entity_poly.entity_id
_entity_poly.type
_entity_poly.pdbx_seq_one_letter_code
_entity_poly.pdbx_strand_id
1 'polypeptide(L)' 'MEVRKKAGGTLLVNGGRTEAIEGTLHNRIVVIEFDSIEAARTAAAGYLALRHTRGTSAPDYDSVIVEGV' A
#
# COMPACT_ATOMS: atom_id res chain seq x y z
N MET A 1 -1.56 -0.31 -10.08
CA MET A 1 -0.16 -0.45 -10.54
C MET A 1 0.40 0.87 -11.05
N GLU A 2 -0.36 1.59 -11.88
CA GLU A 2 0.09 2.85 -12.47
C GLU A 2 0.29 4.00 -11.46
N VAL A 3 -0.58 4.09 -10.44
CA VAL A 3 -0.55 5.17 -9.43
C VAL A 3 0.81 5.26 -8.71
N ARG A 4 1.32 4.16 -8.13
CA ARG A 4 2.65 4.19 -7.50
C ARG A 4 3.77 4.55 -8.47
N LYS A 5 3.74 4.02 -9.69
CA LYS A 5 4.82 4.24 -10.67
C LYS A 5 4.91 5.72 -11.07
N LYS A 6 3.76 6.35 -11.28
CA LYS A 6 3.67 7.80 -11.57
C LYS A 6 4.18 8.66 -10.43
N ALA A 7 4.08 8.19 -9.19
CA ALA A 7 4.61 8.84 -8.01
C ALA A 7 6.05 8.39 -7.64
N GLY A 8 6.74 7.64 -8.51
CA GLY A 8 8.11 7.16 -8.26
C GLY A 8 8.23 6.01 -7.25
N GLY A 9 7.13 5.36 -6.88
CA GLY A 9 7.13 4.36 -5.81
C GLY A 9 7.72 3.00 -6.21
N THR A 10 8.69 2.53 -5.41
CA THR A 10 9.35 1.23 -5.53
C THR A 10 8.60 0.18 -4.70
N LEU A 11 8.23 -0.95 -5.32
CA LEU A 11 7.51 -2.02 -4.62
C LEU A 11 8.52 -2.95 -3.94
N LEU A 12 8.54 -2.94 -2.61
CA LEU A 12 9.42 -3.79 -1.82
C LEU A 12 8.78 -5.15 -1.53
N VAL A 13 7.47 -5.15 -1.22
CA VAL A 13 6.70 -6.37 -0.87
C VAL A 13 5.34 -6.32 -1.53
N ASN A 14 4.87 -7.45 -2.10
CA ASN A 14 3.58 -7.55 -2.81
C ASN A 14 2.59 -8.56 -2.19
N GLY A 15 2.78 -8.92 -0.93
CA GLY A 15 1.85 -9.76 -0.17
C GLY A 15 1.74 -11.19 -0.68
N GLY A 16 2.88 -11.85 -0.82
CA GLY A 16 2.95 -13.31 -1.01
C GLY A 16 2.69 -14.05 0.30
N ARG A 17 3.41 -15.16 0.53
CA ARG A 17 3.34 -15.91 1.79
C ARG A 17 3.65 -14.97 2.97
N THR A 18 2.70 -14.87 3.90
CA THR A 18 2.78 -14.01 5.07
C THR A 18 2.59 -14.87 6.32
N GLU A 19 3.41 -14.65 7.34
CA GLU A 19 3.36 -15.35 8.62
C GLU A 19 3.36 -14.30 9.74
N ALA A 20 2.31 -14.31 10.56
CA ALA A 20 2.25 -13.43 11.71
C ALA A 20 3.10 -14.03 12.84
N ILE A 21 4.08 -13.28 13.33
CA ILE A 21 4.89 -13.68 14.49
C ILE A 21 4.03 -13.55 15.76
N GLU A 22 3.25 -12.47 15.87
CA GLU A 22 2.31 -12.21 16.96
C GLU A 22 1.06 -11.48 16.43
N GLY A 23 -0.07 -11.63 17.13
CA GLY A 23 -1.32 -10.91 16.83
C GLY A 23 -2.06 -11.41 15.59
N THR A 24 -2.96 -10.56 15.08
CA THR A 24 -3.74 -10.83 13.86
C THR A 24 -3.41 -9.78 12.82
N LEU A 25 -2.92 -10.23 11.66
CA LEU A 25 -2.63 -9.39 10.51
C LEU A 25 -3.45 -9.81 9.30
N HIS A 26 -3.62 -8.88 8.37
CA HIS A 26 -4.14 -9.16 7.04
C HIS A 26 -3.25 -10.19 6.32
N ASN A 27 -3.89 -11.06 5.54
CA ASN A 27 -3.22 -12.13 4.80
C ASN A 27 -2.35 -11.62 3.63
N ARG A 28 -2.42 -10.32 3.30
CA ARG A 28 -1.68 -9.69 2.22
C ARG A 28 -1.10 -8.35 2.67
N ILE A 29 0.23 -8.27 2.77
CA ILE A 29 0.95 -7.04 3.14
C ILE A 29 1.69 -6.49 1.93
N VAL A 30 1.47 -5.21 1.62
CA VAL A 30 2.13 -4.52 0.51
C VAL A 30 2.94 -3.36 1.08
N VAL A 31 4.23 -3.30 0.73
CA VAL A 31 5.13 -2.21 1.13
C VAL A 31 5.65 -1.53 -0.11
N ILE A 32 5.47 -0.22 -0.19
CA ILE A 32 5.95 0.62 -1.29
C ILE A 32 6.79 1.72 -0.67
N GLU A 33 8.04 1.80 -1.10
CA GLU A 33 8.97 2.86 -0.76
C GLU A 33 8.78 4.04 -1.72
N PHE A 34 8.90 5.25 -1.18
CA PHE A 34 8.87 6.50 -1.92
C PHE A 34 9.99 7.40 -1.43
N ASP A 35 10.55 8.21 -2.33
CA ASP A 35 11.66 9.13 -2.02
C ASP A 35 11.26 10.24 -1.03
N SER A 36 9.96 10.46 -0.81
CA SER A 36 9.45 11.45 0.14
C SER A 36 8.03 11.12 0.61
N ILE A 37 7.64 11.71 1.74
CA ILE A 37 6.27 11.62 2.26
C ILE A 37 5.24 12.24 1.30
N GLU A 38 5.61 13.29 0.56
CA GLU A 38 4.74 13.96 -0.40
C GLU A 38 4.47 13.09 -1.63
N ALA A 39 5.47 12.34 -2.10
CA ALA A 39 5.28 11.33 -3.14
C ALA A 39 4.31 10.22 -2.68
N ALA A 40 4.46 9.75 -1.44
CA ALA A 40 3.54 8.77 -0.85
C ALA A 40 2.11 9.33 -0.73
N ARG A 41 1.94 10.59 -0.33
CA ARG A 41 0.63 11.28 -0.26
C ARG A 41 -0.02 11.41 -1.64
N THR A 42 0.76 11.76 -2.65
CA THR A 42 0.29 11.84 -4.04
C THR A 42 -0.23 10.48 -4.52
N ALA A 43 0.51 9.40 -4.24
CA ALA A 43 0.07 8.05 -4.54
C ALA A 43 -1.20 7.68 -3.76
N ALA A 44 -1.27 7.98 -2.46
CA ALA A 44 -2.43 7.70 -1.62
C ALA A 44 -3.71 8.37 -2.14
N ALA A 45 -3.64 9.62 -2.59
CA ALA A 45 -4.76 10.31 -3.22
C ALA A 45 -5.26 9.56 -4.47
N GLY A 46 -4.34 9.08 -5.32
CA GLY A 46 -4.69 8.25 -6.47
C GLY A 46 -5.33 6.91 -6.10
N TYR A 47 -4.87 6.26 -5.03
CA TYR A 47 -5.48 5.02 -4.53
C TYR A 47 -6.88 5.23 -3.95
N LEU A 48 -7.10 6.34 -3.24
CA LEU A 48 -8.41 6.71 -2.71
C LEU A 48 -9.42 6.97 -3.83
N ALA A 49 -9.02 7.66 -4.90
CA ALA A 49 -9.88 7.87 -6.07
C ALA A 49 -10.33 6.56 -6.71
N LEU A 50 -9.46 5.53 -6.70
CA LEU A 50 -9.73 4.20 -7.23
C LEU A 50 -10.38 3.24 -6.20
N ARG A 51 -10.75 3.70 -5.01
CA ARG A 51 -11.29 2.80 -3.96
C ARG A 51 -12.50 1.98 -4.43
N HIS A 52 -13.33 2.55 -5.30
CA HIS A 52 -14.52 1.92 -5.84
C HIS A 52 -14.22 0.74 -6.79
N THR A 53 -13.03 0.71 -7.40
CA THR A 53 -12.62 -0.39 -8.31
C THR A 53 -12.11 -1.61 -7.56
N ARG A 54 -11.99 -1.54 -6.22
CA ARG A 54 -11.43 -2.61 -5.38
C ARG A 54 -12.36 -3.84 -5.30
N GLY A 55 -13.65 -3.66 -5.57
CA GLY A 55 -14.63 -4.75 -5.56
C GLY A 55 -14.62 -5.53 -4.24
N THR A 56 -14.81 -6.85 -4.32
CA THR A 56 -14.75 -7.78 -3.16
C THR A 56 -13.34 -8.30 -2.87
N SER A 57 -12.31 -7.84 -3.60
CA SER A 57 -10.97 -8.41 -3.52
C SER A 57 -10.19 -8.03 -2.26
N ALA A 58 -10.61 -6.98 -1.57
CA ALA A 58 -10.08 -6.55 -0.28
C ALA A 58 -11.15 -5.71 0.45
N PRO A 59 -12.17 -6.36 1.05
CA PRO A 59 -13.25 -5.67 1.77
C PRO A 59 -12.73 -5.01 3.05
N ASP A 60 -11.78 -5.67 3.72
CA ASP A 60 -11.06 -5.17 4.89
C ASP A 60 -9.65 -4.79 4.45
N TYR A 61 -9.37 -3.49 4.41
CA TYR A 61 -8.11 -2.94 3.92
C TYR A 61 -7.68 -1.77 4.78
N ASP A 62 -6.50 -1.91 5.37
CA ASP A 62 -5.80 -0.82 6.05
C ASP A 62 -4.62 -0.35 5.21
N SER A 63 -4.39 0.96 5.22
CA SER A 63 -3.22 1.58 4.62
C SER A 63 -2.76 2.74 5.46
N VAL A 64 -1.44 2.86 5.62
CA VAL A 64 -0.82 3.94 6.37
C VAL A 64 0.37 4.46 5.55
N ILE A 65 0.71 5.74 5.75
CA ILE A 65 1.98 6.32 5.31
C ILE A 65 2.86 6.41 6.55
N VAL A 66 4.07 5.88 6.48
CA VAL A 66 5.06 5.92 7.56
C VAL A 66 6.27 6.69 7.05
N GLU A 67 6.73 7.67 7.82
CA GLU A 67 8.00 8.37 7.59
C GLU A 67 9.14 7.57 8.22
N GLY A 68 10.22 7.36 7.48
CA GLY A 68 11.45 6.75 8.01
C GLY A 68 12.17 7.71 8.95
N VAL A 69 12.74 7.18 10.03
CA VAL A 69 13.59 7.92 10.97
C VAL A 69 15.06 7.60 10.77
#